data_AF-A0A3S0DVN5-F1
#
_entry.id   AF-A0A3S0DVN5-F1
#
_cell.length_a   1.000
_cell.length_b   1.000
_cell.length_c   1.000
_cell.angle_alpha   90.00
_cell.angle_beta   90.00
_cell.angle_gamma   90.00
#
_symmetry.space_group_name_H-M   'P 1'
#
loop_
_entity.id
_entity.type
_entity.pdbx_description
1 polymer ?
#
loop_
_entity_poly.entity_id
_entity_poly.type
_entity_poly.pdbx_seq_one_letter_code
_entity_poly.pdbx_strand_id
1 'polypeptide(L)' 'MPIHPFIEVFQAGAELLDAQVSHADLDDAIAQLAAWMDLAVTRLSEDDLAVLNGIGATLYREGLRKRQ' A
#
# COMPACT_ATOMS: atom_id res chain seq x y z
N MET A 1 -0.32 23.01 -9.57
CA MET A 1 -0.26 22.70 -8.12
C MET A 1 0.99 21.88 -7.88
N PRO A 2 1.77 22.12 -6.82
CA PRO A 2 2.87 21.22 -6.48
C PRO A 2 2.31 19.83 -6.15
N ILE A 3 2.90 18.79 -6.72
CA ILE A 3 2.58 17.40 -6.41
C ILE A 3 3.13 17.10 -5.02
N HIS A 4 2.39 16.33 -4.21
CA HIS A 4 2.83 15.97 -2.86
C HIS A 4 4.11 15.11 -2.95
N PRO A 5 5.19 15.38 -2.18
CA PRO A 5 6.47 14.66 -2.34
C PRO A 5 6.36 13.13 -2.25
N PHE A 6 5.53 12.59 -1.36
CA PHE A 6 5.29 11.15 -1.29
C PHE A 6 4.58 10.57 -2.53
N ILE A 7 3.75 11.36 -3.24
CA ILE A 7 3.14 10.91 -4.50
C ILE A 7 4.22 10.74 -5.58
N GLU A 8 5.21 11.62 -5.63
CA GLU A 8 6.35 11.49 -6.55
C GLU A 8 7.18 10.24 -6.24
N VAL A 9 7.40 9.94 -4.96
CA VAL A 9 8.09 8.71 -4.54
C VAL A 9 7.30 7.47 -4.92
N PHE A 10 5.97 7.47 -4.76
CA PHE A 10 5.12 6.34 -5.17
C PHE A 10 5.14 6.14 -6.69
N GLN A 11 5.14 7.23 -7.47
CA GLN A 11 5.25 7.15 -8.91
C GLN A 11 6.60 6.54 -9.33
N ALA A 12 7.71 7.03 -8.79
CA ALA A 12 9.04 6.48 -9.07
C ALA A 12 9.15 5.00 -8.66
N GLY A 13 8.52 4.61 -7.54
CA GLY A 13 8.44 3.22 -7.10
C GLY A 13 7.66 2.33 -8.06
N ALA A 14 6.53 2.82 -8.59
CA ALA A 14 5.75 2.10 -9.60
C ALA A 14 6.53 1.91 -10.90
N GLU A 15 7.20 2.95 -11.39
CA GLU A 15 8.07 2.89 -12.58
C GLU A 15 9.21 1.87 -12.40
N LEU A 16 9.76 1.75 -11.19
CA LEU A 16 10.79 0.76 -10.87
C LEU A 16 10.24 -0.68 -10.88
N LEU A 17 9.03 -0.89 -10.35
CA LEU A 17 8.38 -2.20 -10.38
C LEU A 17 8.11 -2.66 -11.82
N ASP A 18 7.66 -1.74 -12.68
CA ASP A 18 7.47 -2.00 -14.11
C ASP A 18 8.80 -2.33 -14.81
N ALA A 19 9.86 -1.59 -14.52
CA ALA A 19 11.20 -1.83 -15.06
C ALA A 19 11.80 -3.19 -14.63
N GLN A 20 11.40 -3.69 -13.45
CA GLN A 20 11.81 -4.99 -12.93
C GLN A 20 10.93 -6.15 -13.45
N VAL A 21 9.91 -5.86 -14.26
CA VAL A 21 8.90 -6.84 -14.70
C VAL A 21 8.31 -7.55 -13.48
N SER A 22 8.05 -6.79 -12.42
CA SER A 22 7.49 -7.34 -11.20
C SER A 22 6.09 -7.91 -11.46
N HIS A 23 5.83 -9.08 -10.89
CA HIS A 23 4.48 -9.68 -10.87
C HIS A 23 3.72 -9.40 -9.58
N ALA A 24 4.28 -8.53 -8.72
CA ALA A 24 3.64 -8.17 -7.45
C ALA A 24 2.27 -7.55 -7.71
N ASP A 25 1.24 -8.10 -7.07
CA ASP A 25 -0.13 -7.65 -7.23
C ASP A 25 -0.68 -6.98 -5.97
N LEU A 26 -1.99 -6.70 -5.99
CA LEU A 26 -2.65 -6.07 -4.85
C LEU A 26 -2.68 -6.97 -3.61
N ASP A 27 -2.73 -8.29 -3.75
CA ASP A 27 -2.67 -9.21 -2.60
C ASP A 27 -1.30 -9.18 -1.95
N ASP A 28 -0.23 -9.18 -2.75
CA ASP A 28 1.14 -9.07 -2.22
C ASP A 28 1.32 -7.79 -1.41
N ALA A 29 0.82 -6.67 -1.93
CA ALA A 29 0.90 -5.37 -1.25
C ALA A 29 0.08 -5.35 0.06
N ILE A 30 -1.11 -5.95 0.07
CA ILE A 30 -1.96 -6.05 1.28
C ILE A 30 -1.28 -6.93 2.32
N ALA A 31 -0.73 -8.08 1.93
CA ALA A 31 -0.03 -8.98 2.83
C ALA A 31 1.20 -8.30 3.45
N GLN A 32 1.98 -7.57 2.63
CA GLN A 32 3.13 -6.81 3.10
C GLN A 32 2.73 -5.71 4.09
N LEU A 33 1.65 -4.97 3.80
CA LEU A 33 1.13 -3.93 4.70
C LEU A 33 0.70 -4.54 6.04
N ALA A 34 -0.09 -5.62 6.02
CA ALA A 34 -0.58 -6.28 7.23
C ALA A 34 0.58 -6.81 8.10
N ALA A 35 1.56 -7.48 7.48
CA ALA A 35 2.75 -7.98 8.18
C ALA A 35 3.57 -6.83 8.80
N TRP A 36 3.74 -5.72 8.08
CA TRP A 36 4.43 -4.55 8.62
C TRP A 36 3.66 -3.90 9.77
N MET A 37 2.34 -3.81 9.67
CA MET A 37 1.49 -3.26 10.73
C MET A 37 1.58 -4.09 12.01
N ASP A 38 1.60 -5.42 11.91
CA ASP A 38 1.78 -6.32 13.06
C ASP A 38 3.13 -6.05 13.77
N LEU A 39 4.21 -5.89 13.00
CA LEU A 39 5.54 -5.55 13.54
C LEU A 39 5.60 -4.13 14.11
N ALA A 40 4.82 -3.21 13.56
CA ALA A 40 4.82 -1.79 13.93
C ALA A 40 3.76 -1.43 14.98
N VAL A 41 2.88 -2.34 15.38
CA VAL A 41 1.67 -2.03 16.17
C VAL A 41 1.98 -1.29 17.47
N THR A 42 3.12 -1.58 18.10
CA THR A 42 3.53 -0.97 19.37
C THR A 42 3.94 0.50 19.26
N ARG A 43 4.23 0.99 18.05
CA ARG A 43 4.65 2.38 17.76
C ARG A 43 3.60 3.18 16.98
N LEU A 44 2.49 2.56 16.59
CA LEU A 44 1.42 3.22 15.85
C LEU A 44 0.40 3.78 16.84
N SER A 45 -0.01 5.03 16.64
CA SER A 45 -1.17 5.58 17.35
C SER A 45 -2.48 4.99 16.80
N GLU A 46 -3.58 5.20 17.53
CA GLU A 46 -4.92 4.83 17.04
C GLU A 46 -5.27 5.53 15.72
N ASP A 47 -4.87 6.79 15.56
CA ASP A 47 -5.08 7.55 14.33
C ASP A 47 -4.26 6.97 13.16
N ASP A 48 -3.01 6.58 13.40
CA ASP A 48 -2.18 5.92 12.39
C ASP A 48 -2.81 4.59 11.95
N LEU A 49 -3.29 3.79 12.92
CA LEU A 49 -3.97 2.53 12.66
C LEU A 49 -5.25 2.75 11.84
N ALA A 50 -6.03 3.81 12.14
CA ALA A 50 -7.23 4.13 11.39
C ALA A 50 -6.93 4.48 9.92
N VAL A 51 -5.89 5.29 9.66
CA VAL A 51 -5.45 5.64 8.30
C VAL A 51 -4.96 4.39 7.56
N LEU A 52 -4.09 3.59 8.16
CA LEU A 52 -3.52 2.39 7.55
C LEU A 52 -4.59 1.33 7.27
N ASN A 53 -5.53 1.13 8.19
CA ASN A 53 -6.69 0.25 7.97
C ASN A 53 -7.55 0.75 6.80
N GLY A 54 -7.75 2.06 6.67
CA GLY A 54 -8.47 2.65 5.52
C GLY A 54 -7.79 2.39 4.18
N ILE A 55 -6.45 2.48 4.15
CA ILE A 55 -5.64 2.13 2.97
C ILE A 55 -5.79 0.64 2.65
N GLY A 56 -5.57 -0.24 3.64
CA GLY A 56 -5.66 -1.69 3.46
C GLY A 56 -7.04 -2.15 2.98
N ALA A 57 -8.12 -1.59 3.54
CA ALA A 57 -9.49 -1.88 3.12
C ALA A 57 -9.77 -1.44 1.67
N THR A 58 -9.22 -0.29 1.26
CA THR A 58 -9.35 0.21 -0.12
C THR A 58 -8.63 -0.73 -1.09
N LEU A 59 -7.38 -1.09 -0.79
CA LEU A 59 -6.60 -2.03 -1.61
C LEU A 59 -7.31 -3.38 -1.74
N TYR A 60 -7.83 -3.92 -0.63
CA TYR A 60 -8.54 -5.20 -0.63
C TYR A 60 -9.80 -5.15 -1.51
N ARG A 61 -10.58 -4.08 -1.41
CA ARG A 61 -11.78 -3.89 -2.24
C ARG A 61 -11.44 -3.81 -3.74
N GLU A 62 -10.41 -3.06 -4.12
CA GLU A 62 -10.01 -2.97 -5.54
C GLU A 62 -9.40 -4.29 -6.04
N GLY A 63 -8.66 -5.01 -5.20
CA GLY A 63 -8.15 -6.36 -5.50
C GLY A 63 -9.29 -7.34 -5.76
N LEU A 64 -10.33 -7.35 -4.91
CA LEU A 64 -11.52 -8.17 -5.12
C LEU A 64 -12.21 -7.87 -6.46
N ARG A 65 -12.34 -6.59 -6.83
CA ARG A 65 -12.95 -6.19 -8.12
C ARG A 65 -12.16 -6.68 -9.33
N LYS A 66 -10.83 -6.81 -9.22
CA LYS A 66 -10.00 -7.35 -10.31
C LYS A 66 -10.10 -8.87 -10.47
N ARG A 67 -10.56 -9.59 -9.43
CA ARG A 67 -10.73 -11.05 -9.44
C ARG A 67 -12.11 -11.50 -9.92
N GLN A 68 -13.07 -10.58 -10.01
CA GLN A 68 -14.44 -10.82 -10.50
C GLN A 68 -14.54 -10.57 -12.00
#